data_AF-A0A4V1ZH31-F1
#
_entry.id   AF-A0A4V1ZH31-F1
#
_cell.length_a   1.000
_cell.length_b   1.000
_cell.length_c   1.000
_cell.angle_alpha   90.00
_cell.angle_beta   90.00
_cell.angle_gamma   90.00
#
_symmetry.space_group_name_H-M   'P 1'
#
loop_
_entity.id
_entity.type
_entity.pdbx_description
1 polymer ?
#
loop_
_entity_poly.entity_id
_entity_poly.type
_entity_poly.pdbx_seq_one_letter_code
_entity_poly.pdbx_strand_id
1 'polypeptide(L)'
;MDARPERAAAPSQEPGAGSRDAGRGEGEMAGRDAVAAVVAAVLIFVVGACAEPRAGRPASPGPAEIAVGGADCLADEVLAALPVTASTGAGSERPAPAAGAVPRGFEPVQVVECRAPEMVLVGPTASTTATPVPPVTVVEVVLTGDLGPLLAALSRTSDPVPTDLACPPMVEFQPQIYLVDAQGRAVRPRWPVDACGFLHDGATAALAGLSEVSSRELVAEPR
;
A
#
# COMPACT_ATOMS: atom_id res chain seq x y z
N MET A 1 -48.99 32.79 -13.55
CA MET A 1 -48.65 32.53 -12.13
C MET A 1 -47.19 32.12 -12.12
N ASP A 2 -46.28 33.06 -12.40
CA ASP A 2 -45.68 33.99 -11.41
C ASP A 2 -44.61 33.24 -10.61
N ALA A 3 -43.36 33.65 -10.46
CA ALA A 3 -42.56 34.75 -10.99
C ALA A 3 -41.08 34.37 -10.73
N ARG A 4 -40.17 34.81 -11.61
CA ARG A 4 -38.75 35.09 -11.27
C ARG A 4 -38.73 36.38 -10.40
N PRO A 5 -37.62 36.88 -9.80
CA PRO A 5 -36.22 36.40 -9.70
C PRO A 5 -35.59 36.66 -8.29
N GLU A 6 -34.30 36.39 -8.08
CA GLU A 6 -33.38 37.42 -7.55
C GLU A 6 -31.91 37.06 -7.77
N ARG A 7 -31.16 38.06 -8.27
CA ARG A 7 -29.71 38.09 -8.45
C ARG A 7 -29.11 38.72 -7.19
N ALA A 8 -27.97 38.21 -6.72
CA ALA A 8 -27.04 39.01 -5.92
C ALA A 8 -25.72 39.13 -6.67
N ALA A 9 -25.28 40.37 -6.81
CA ALA A 9 -24.13 40.83 -7.58
C ALA A 9 -22.86 40.94 -6.73
N ALA A 10 -21.75 41.16 -7.45
CA ALA A 10 -20.33 41.22 -7.06
C ALA A 10 -19.97 42.27 -5.98
N PRO A 11 -18.70 42.29 -5.53
CA PRO A 11 -17.68 43.14 -6.20
C PRO A 11 -16.33 42.39 -6.40
N SER A 12 -15.60 42.45 -7.53
CA SER A 12 -14.93 43.60 -8.17
C SER A 12 -13.97 44.36 -7.25
N GLN A 13 -12.69 43.96 -7.25
CA GLN A 13 -11.57 44.81 -6.86
C GLN A 13 -10.57 44.88 -8.02
N GLU A 14 -10.44 46.08 -8.55
CA GLU A 14 -9.56 46.50 -9.65
C GLU A 14 -8.41 47.38 -9.08
N PRO A 15 -7.44 47.82 -9.92
CA PRO A 15 -6.02 47.86 -9.60
C PRO A 15 -5.54 49.18 -8.99
N GLY A 16 -4.52 49.10 -8.14
CA GLY A 16 -3.80 50.25 -7.60
C GLY A 16 -2.50 50.52 -8.36
N ALA A 17 -2.47 51.60 -9.14
CA ALA A 17 -1.27 52.22 -9.67
C ALA A 17 -0.91 53.47 -8.84
N GLY A 18 0.38 53.63 -8.48
CA GLY A 18 0.97 54.85 -7.90
C GLY A 18 2.48 54.63 -7.76
N SER A 19 3.30 55.05 -8.72
CA SER A 19 3.91 56.38 -8.91
C SER A 19 4.98 56.76 -7.86
N ARG A 20 6.24 56.62 -8.30
CA ARG A 20 7.44 57.47 -8.13
C ARG A 20 7.78 57.98 -6.71
N ASP A 21 8.96 57.60 -6.23
CA ASP A 21 9.95 58.64 -5.88
C ASP A 21 11.40 58.12 -5.94
N ALA A 22 12.30 59.01 -6.33
CA ALA A 22 13.73 58.80 -6.46
C ALA A 22 14.42 59.18 -5.15
N GLY A 23 15.07 58.22 -4.50
CA GLY A 23 15.81 58.41 -3.25
C GLY A 23 17.22 57.84 -3.37
N ARG A 24 18.15 58.70 -3.78
CA ARG A 24 19.60 58.51 -3.73
C ARG A 24 20.05 58.31 -2.28
N GLY A 25 20.66 57.16 -1.99
CA GLY A 25 21.27 56.84 -0.70
C GLY A 25 22.38 55.82 -0.89
N GLU A 26 23.56 56.33 -1.26
CA GLU A 26 24.83 55.59 -1.17
C GLU A 26 25.15 55.40 0.31
N GLY A 27 25.20 54.15 0.77
CA GLY A 27 25.60 53.83 2.14
C GLY A 27 25.47 52.34 2.45
N GLU A 28 26.62 51.69 2.68
CA GLU A 28 26.76 50.46 3.46
C GLU A 28 26.33 49.12 2.82
N MET A 29 27.08 48.72 1.79
CA MET A 29 27.32 47.30 1.51
C MET A 29 28.16 46.69 2.64
N ALA A 30 27.57 45.76 3.39
CA ALA A 30 28.18 44.49 3.83
C ALA A 30 27.45 43.96 5.07
N GLY A 31 26.51 43.03 4.89
CA GLY A 31 26.18 42.10 5.99
C GLY A 31 24.73 41.67 6.16
N ARG A 32 23.76 42.18 5.37
CA ARG A 32 22.34 41.75 5.51
C ARG A 32 21.76 41.03 4.28
N ASP A 33 22.39 41.16 3.11
CA ASP A 33 21.90 40.53 1.87
C ASP A 33 22.20 39.01 1.77
N ALA A 34 23.13 38.51 2.59
CA ALA A 34 23.44 37.08 2.63
C ALA A 34 22.33 36.25 3.29
N VAL A 35 21.54 36.84 4.21
CA VAL A 35 20.53 36.10 4.97
C VAL A 35 19.23 35.93 4.17
N ALA A 36 18.82 36.94 3.41
CA ALA A 36 17.58 36.89 2.61
C ALA A 36 17.68 35.90 1.43
N ALA A 37 18.85 35.82 0.78
CA ALA A 37 19.08 34.87 -0.31
C ALA A 37 19.10 33.41 0.19
N VAL A 38 19.62 33.17 1.39
CA VAL A 38 19.64 31.83 2.00
C VAL A 38 18.23 31.39 2.41
N VAL A 39 17.41 32.28 2.97
CA VAL A 39 16.02 31.95 3.36
C VAL A 39 15.13 31.64 2.15
N ALA A 40 15.26 32.37 1.05
CA ALA A 40 14.52 32.09 -0.18
C ALA A 40 14.95 30.77 -0.86
N ALA A 41 16.25 30.46 -0.85
CA ALA A 41 16.76 29.19 -1.38
C ALA A 41 16.34 27.98 -0.53
N VAL A 42 16.26 28.13 0.81
CA VAL A 42 15.78 27.08 1.72
C VAL A 42 14.28 26.84 1.53
N LEU A 43 13.46 27.87 1.35
CA LEU A 43 12.01 27.71 1.12
C LEU A 43 11.69 26.98 -0.20
N ILE A 44 12.49 27.14 -1.26
CA ILE A 44 12.30 26.41 -2.52
C ILE A 44 12.72 24.93 -2.37
N PHE A 45 13.72 24.62 -1.54
CA PHE A 45 14.17 23.24 -1.31
C PHE A 45 13.23 22.42 -0.43
N VAL A 46 12.49 23.05 0.49
CA VAL A 46 11.59 22.34 1.43
C VAL A 46 10.29 21.87 0.75
N VAL A 47 9.87 22.45 -0.38
CA VAL A 47 8.62 22.05 -1.07
C VAL A 47 8.82 20.94 -2.11
N GLY A 48 10.08 20.65 -2.51
CA GLY A 48 10.37 19.68 -3.58
C GLY A 48 10.62 18.24 -3.14
N ALA A 49 10.66 17.94 -1.84
CA ALA A 49 11.29 16.72 -1.32
C ALA A 49 10.35 15.57 -0.89
N CYS A 50 9.09 15.56 -1.31
CA CYS A 50 8.18 14.43 -1.00
C CYS A 50 7.43 13.85 -2.22
N ALA A 51 7.85 14.18 -3.44
CA ALA A 51 7.32 13.55 -4.64
C ALA A 51 8.38 12.58 -5.20
N GLU A 52 8.62 11.47 -4.50
CA GLU A 52 9.23 10.33 -5.17
C GLU A 52 8.33 9.99 -6.37
N PRO A 53 8.85 10.02 -7.60
CA PRO A 53 8.10 9.55 -8.73
C PRO A 53 7.83 8.07 -8.45
N ARG A 54 6.59 7.75 -8.10
CA ARG A 54 6.07 6.39 -8.11
C ARG A 54 6.23 5.92 -9.56
N ALA A 55 7.38 5.32 -9.87
CA ALA A 55 7.57 4.59 -11.11
C ALA A 55 6.39 3.63 -11.20
N GLY A 56 5.53 3.87 -12.21
CA GLY A 56 4.21 3.26 -12.29
C GLY A 56 4.32 1.75 -12.12
N ARG A 57 3.54 1.21 -11.18
CA ARG A 57 3.39 -0.23 -11.04
C ARG A 57 2.97 -0.79 -12.40
N PRO A 58 3.65 -1.81 -12.95
CA PRO A 58 3.27 -2.35 -14.24
C PRO A 58 1.84 -2.86 -14.16
N ALA A 59 1.00 -2.46 -15.12
CA ALA A 59 -0.42 -2.80 -15.18
C ALA A 59 -0.64 -4.32 -15.21
N SER A 60 0.30 -5.08 -15.78
CA SER A 60 0.31 -6.53 -15.77
C SER A 60 1.61 -7.06 -15.14
N PRO A 61 1.55 -7.80 -14.03
CA PRO A 61 2.73 -8.44 -13.46
C PRO A 61 3.24 -9.56 -14.39
N GLY A 62 4.54 -9.86 -14.30
CA GLY A 62 5.09 -11.10 -14.86
C GLY A 62 4.48 -12.35 -14.18
N PRO A 63 4.74 -13.56 -14.70
CA PRO A 63 4.27 -14.79 -14.06
C PRO A 63 4.83 -14.92 -12.65
N ALA A 64 4.02 -15.40 -11.71
CA ALA A 64 4.45 -15.75 -10.37
C ALA A 64 5.46 -16.90 -10.41
N GLU A 65 6.41 -16.88 -9.50
CA GLU A 65 7.34 -17.99 -9.30
C GLU A 65 6.61 -19.17 -8.63
N ILE A 66 6.93 -20.38 -9.10
CA ILE A 66 6.38 -21.63 -8.55
C ILE A 66 7.31 -22.14 -7.45
N ALA A 67 6.83 -22.12 -6.21
CA ALA A 67 7.49 -22.72 -5.06
C ALA A 67 7.17 -24.22 -4.99
N VAL A 68 8.20 -25.07 -5.13
CA VAL A 68 8.06 -26.53 -5.02
C VAL A 68 7.81 -26.97 -3.58
N GLY A 69 8.22 -26.16 -2.59
CA GLY A 69 8.03 -26.42 -1.16
C GLY A 69 6.62 -26.13 -0.63
N GLY A 70 5.70 -25.67 -1.49
CA GLY A 70 4.35 -25.27 -1.09
C GLY A 70 4.26 -23.84 -0.56
N ALA A 71 3.15 -23.54 0.13
CA ALA A 71 2.90 -22.23 0.71
C ALA A 71 3.74 -22.02 1.97
N ASP A 72 4.32 -20.83 2.13
CA ASP A 72 5.03 -20.42 3.34
C ASP A 72 4.47 -19.10 3.86
N CYS A 73 3.65 -19.18 4.90
CA CYS A 73 3.07 -18.02 5.58
C CYS A 73 4.04 -17.32 6.55
N LEU A 74 5.21 -17.90 6.80
CA LEU A 74 6.28 -17.30 7.61
C LEU A 74 7.39 -16.68 6.75
N ALA A 75 7.19 -16.61 5.43
CA ALA A 75 8.11 -15.95 4.53
C ALA A 75 8.09 -14.43 4.73
N ASP A 76 9.24 -13.79 4.57
CA ASP A 76 9.46 -12.39 4.97
C ASP A 76 8.51 -11.41 4.29
N GLU A 77 8.30 -11.54 2.98
CA GLU A 77 7.41 -10.68 2.22
C GLU A 77 5.94 -10.87 2.60
N VAL A 78 5.56 -12.05 3.08
CA VAL A 78 4.21 -12.32 3.59
C VAL A 78 4.03 -11.62 4.93
N LEU A 79 4.97 -11.82 5.86
CA LEU A 79 4.95 -11.18 7.18
C LEU A 79 4.92 -9.65 7.07
N ALA A 80 5.70 -9.07 6.15
CA ALA A 80 5.75 -7.63 5.92
C ALA A 80 4.46 -7.05 5.33
N ALA A 81 3.62 -7.88 4.69
CA ALA A 81 2.36 -7.46 4.09
C ALA A 81 1.14 -7.67 5.02
N LEU A 82 1.31 -8.42 6.11
CA LEU A 82 0.26 -8.62 7.11
C LEU A 82 0.17 -7.42 8.06
N PRO A 83 -1.04 -7.09 8.56
CA PRO A 83 -1.23 -6.05 9.57
C PRO A 83 -0.82 -6.54 10.98
N VAL A 84 0.39 -7.10 11.12
CA VAL A 84 0.95 -7.59 12.39
C VAL A 84 1.84 -6.53 13.02
N THR A 85 1.77 -6.39 14.34
CA THR A 85 2.51 -5.35 15.10
C THR A 85 3.94 -5.73 15.46
N ALA A 86 4.52 -6.74 14.79
CA ALA A 86 5.87 -7.17 15.10
C ALA A 86 6.89 -6.28 14.37
N SER A 87 7.85 -5.75 15.15
CA SER A 87 8.97 -4.95 14.64
C SER A 87 9.61 -5.62 13.42
N THR A 88 9.92 -4.79 12.43
CA THR A 88 10.62 -5.01 11.15
C THR A 88 12.02 -5.64 11.26
N GLY A 89 12.31 -6.40 12.32
CA GLY A 89 13.54 -7.16 12.57
C GLY A 89 13.37 -8.68 12.49
N ALA A 90 12.15 -9.21 12.31
CA ALA A 90 11.92 -10.63 12.04
C ALA A 90 12.20 -10.98 10.57
N GLY A 91 13.38 -10.60 10.07
CA GLY A 91 13.87 -11.09 8.77
C GLY A 91 14.31 -12.54 8.94
N SER A 92 13.45 -13.48 8.57
CA SER A 92 13.85 -14.86 8.41
C SER A 92 14.58 -15.01 7.07
N GLU A 93 15.57 -15.90 6.93
CA GLU A 93 16.18 -16.16 5.60
C GLU A 93 15.22 -16.99 4.71
N ARG A 94 13.91 -16.74 4.81
CA ARG A 94 12.85 -17.41 4.05
C ARG A 94 12.21 -16.40 3.09
N PRO A 95 12.88 -16.11 1.96
CA PRO A 95 12.28 -15.29 0.92
C PRO A 95 11.06 -16.02 0.36
N ALA A 96 9.98 -15.28 0.20
CA ALA A 96 8.80 -15.77 -0.47
C ALA A 96 9.05 -15.81 -2.00
N PRO A 97 8.44 -16.75 -2.75
CA PRO A 97 8.59 -16.78 -4.22
C PRO A 97 8.19 -15.46 -4.87
N ALA A 98 8.72 -15.05 -6.01
CA ALA A 98 8.28 -13.80 -6.64
C ALA A 98 6.75 -13.81 -6.92
N ALA A 99 6.02 -12.81 -6.41
CA ALA A 99 4.58 -12.68 -6.65
C ALA A 99 4.28 -12.18 -8.07
N GLY A 100 3.20 -12.68 -8.68
CA GLY A 100 2.87 -12.32 -10.06
C GLY A 100 1.52 -12.84 -10.56
N ALA A 101 1.34 -12.85 -11.88
CA ALA A 101 0.19 -13.48 -12.52
C ALA A 101 0.26 -15.01 -12.38
N VAL A 102 -0.89 -15.68 -12.28
CA VAL A 102 -0.92 -17.16 -12.25
C VAL A 102 -0.27 -17.72 -13.52
N PRO A 103 0.78 -18.56 -13.42
CA PRO A 103 1.45 -19.10 -14.60
C PRO A 103 0.49 -19.91 -15.48
N ARG A 104 0.69 -19.85 -16.80
CA ARG A 104 -0.11 -20.66 -17.73
C ARG A 104 0.09 -22.14 -17.44
N GLY A 105 -1.02 -22.89 -17.36
CA GLY A 105 -1.00 -24.32 -17.04
C GLY A 105 -0.79 -24.64 -15.56
N PHE A 106 -0.72 -23.64 -14.68
CA PHE A 106 -0.85 -23.86 -13.24
C PHE A 106 -2.34 -24.02 -12.90
N GLU A 107 -2.72 -25.20 -12.43
CA GLU A 107 -4.11 -25.57 -12.12
C GLU A 107 -4.27 -25.70 -10.60
N PRO A 108 -4.66 -24.62 -9.90
CA PRO A 108 -4.81 -24.67 -8.47
C PRO A 108 -6.05 -25.47 -8.07
N VAL A 109 -5.92 -26.22 -6.98
CA VAL A 109 -6.99 -27.05 -6.39
C VAL A 109 -7.41 -26.55 -5.00
N GLN A 110 -6.58 -25.71 -4.38
CA GLN A 110 -6.88 -25.08 -3.09
C GLN A 110 -6.17 -23.71 -2.99
N VAL A 111 -6.56 -22.95 -1.97
CA VAL A 111 -5.92 -21.69 -1.59
C VAL A 111 -5.41 -21.81 -0.17
N VAL A 112 -4.23 -21.26 0.10
CA VAL A 112 -3.74 -21.04 1.46
C VAL A 112 -3.77 -19.56 1.73
N GLU A 113 -4.53 -19.12 2.72
CA GLU A 113 -4.59 -17.74 3.18
C GLU A 113 -3.78 -17.59 4.46
N CYS A 114 -2.84 -16.66 4.46
CA CYS A 114 -2.08 -16.24 5.63
C CYS A 114 -2.80 -15.05 6.27
N ARG A 115 -3.27 -15.20 7.51
CA ARG A 115 -3.98 -14.16 8.25
C ARG A 115 -3.14 -13.68 9.42
N ALA A 116 -3.22 -12.39 9.71
CA ALA A 116 -2.83 -11.91 11.03
C ALA A 116 -3.79 -12.54 12.07
N PRO A 117 -3.31 -12.87 13.28
CA PRO A 117 -4.19 -13.28 14.37
C PRO A 117 -5.17 -12.14 14.63
N GLU A 118 -6.38 -12.48 15.10
CA GLU A 118 -7.31 -11.45 15.56
C GLU A 118 -6.61 -10.58 16.62
N MET A 119 -6.52 -9.28 16.35
CA MET A 119 -5.90 -8.36 17.29
C MET A 119 -6.74 -8.30 18.56
N VAL A 120 -6.29 -9.00 19.60
CA VAL A 120 -6.78 -8.76 20.96
C VAL A 120 -6.16 -7.45 21.41
N LEU A 121 -6.98 -6.41 21.61
CA LEU A 121 -6.54 -5.18 22.29
C LEU A 121 -6.15 -5.54 23.73
N VAL A 122 -4.90 -5.88 23.95
CA VAL A 122 -4.33 -5.96 25.29
C VAL A 122 -4.04 -4.51 25.70
N GLY A 123 -4.69 -4.05 26.78
CA GLY A 123 -4.52 -2.69 27.29
C GLY A 123 -3.05 -2.36 27.57
N PRO A 124 -2.69 -1.06 27.61
CA PRO A 124 -1.29 -0.63 27.67
C PRO A 124 -0.60 -1.21 28.92
N THR A 125 0.27 -2.19 28.72
CA THR A 125 1.17 -2.65 29.77
C THR A 125 2.31 -1.64 29.86
N ALA A 126 2.33 -0.87 30.94
CA ALA A 126 3.45 0.00 31.27
C ALA A 126 4.70 -0.87 31.49
N SER A 127 5.55 -1.03 30.48
CA SER A 127 6.89 -1.58 30.64
C SER A 127 7.90 -0.69 29.95
N THR A 128 8.65 0.03 30.78
CA THR A 128 9.77 0.92 30.45
C THR A 128 11.13 0.20 30.46
N THR A 129 11.12 -1.13 30.34
CA THR A 129 12.33 -1.96 30.20
C THR A 129 12.36 -2.48 28.77
N ALA A 130 13.56 -2.62 28.17
CA ALA A 130 13.75 -3.23 26.85
C ALA A 130 12.96 -4.54 26.79
N THR A 131 11.77 -4.47 26.21
CA THR A 131 10.81 -5.57 26.23
C THR A 131 11.24 -6.51 25.12
N PRO A 132 11.40 -7.82 25.37
CA PRO A 132 11.67 -8.76 24.30
C PRO A 132 10.63 -8.57 23.20
N VAL A 133 11.10 -8.49 21.95
CA VAL A 133 10.19 -8.44 20.79
C VAL A 133 9.31 -9.68 20.89
N PRO A 134 7.97 -9.55 20.93
CA PRO A 134 7.11 -10.72 21.01
C PRO A 134 7.19 -11.52 19.71
N PRO A 135 7.01 -12.85 19.75
CA PRO A 135 6.93 -13.66 18.55
C PRO A 135 5.76 -13.23 17.66
N VAL A 136 5.94 -13.36 16.34
CA VAL A 136 4.90 -13.05 15.36
C VAL A 136 4.02 -14.27 15.20
N THR A 137 2.73 -14.15 15.51
CA THR A 137 1.78 -15.23 15.24
C THR A 137 1.14 -14.98 13.88
N VAL A 138 0.94 -16.04 13.09
CA VAL A 138 0.25 -16.02 11.79
C VAL A 138 -0.69 -17.22 11.75
N VAL A 139 -1.91 -17.03 11.25
CA VAL A 139 -2.86 -18.12 11.06
C VAL A 139 -2.82 -18.53 9.59
N GLU A 140 -2.43 -19.78 9.32
CA GLU A 140 -2.50 -20.37 8.00
C GLU A 140 -3.83 -21.10 7.84
N VAL A 141 -4.58 -20.72 6.81
CA VAL A 141 -5.92 -21.23 6.55
C VAL A 141 -5.96 -21.86 5.16
N VAL A 142 -6.38 -23.12 5.10
CA VAL A 142 -6.60 -23.83 3.84
C VAL A 142 -8.06 -23.66 3.44
N LEU A 143 -8.26 -23.14 2.23
CA LEU A 143 -9.56 -22.88 1.63
C LEU A 143 -9.75 -23.75 0.37
N THR A 144 -10.95 -24.28 0.19
CA THR A 144 -11.33 -25.09 -0.98
C THR A 144 -12.70 -24.68 -1.51
N GLY A 145 -13.09 -25.20 -2.67
CA GLY A 145 -14.38 -24.91 -3.30
C GLY A 145 -14.23 -24.56 -4.78
N ASP A 146 -15.19 -23.82 -5.31
CA ASP A 146 -15.10 -23.28 -6.67
C ASP A 146 -14.10 -22.11 -6.72
N LEU A 147 -12.90 -22.38 -7.23
CA LEU A 147 -11.86 -21.36 -7.39
C LEU A 147 -12.10 -20.46 -8.61
N GLY A 148 -13.06 -20.77 -9.49
CA GLY A 148 -13.33 -20.04 -10.73
C GLY A 148 -13.49 -18.52 -10.52
N PRO A 149 -14.36 -18.06 -9.59
CA PRO A 149 -14.53 -16.64 -9.29
C PRO A 149 -13.24 -15.96 -8.82
N LEU A 150 -12.44 -16.62 -7.98
CA LEU A 150 -11.17 -16.08 -7.49
C LEU A 150 -10.14 -15.97 -8.62
N LEU A 151 -10.00 -17.01 -9.44
CA LEU A 151 -9.10 -17.01 -10.59
C LEU A 151 -9.51 -15.94 -11.62
N ALA A 152 -10.81 -15.76 -11.84
CA ALA A 152 -11.31 -14.67 -12.68
C ALA A 152 -10.91 -13.30 -12.10
N ALA A 153 -11.08 -13.08 -10.79
CA ALA A 153 -10.69 -11.84 -10.13
C ALA A 153 -9.18 -11.56 -10.22
N LEU A 154 -8.34 -12.59 -10.05
CA LEU A 154 -6.87 -12.53 -10.15
C LEU A 154 -6.36 -12.36 -11.58
N SER A 155 -7.14 -12.77 -12.58
CA SER A 155 -6.77 -12.62 -14.00
C SER A 155 -6.97 -11.20 -14.54
N ARG A 156 -7.64 -10.32 -13.78
CA ARG A 156 -7.85 -8.93 -14.17
C ARG A 156 -6.52 -8.18 -14.29
N THR A 157 -6.49 -7.18 -15.16
CA THR A 157 -5.36 -6.26 -15.25
C THR A 157 -5.51 -5.18 -14.17
N SER A 158 -4.40 -4.73 -13.58
CA SER A 158 -4.43 -3.56 -12.71
C SER A 158 -4.60 -2.29 -13.54
N ASP A 159 -5.26 -1.29 -13.00
CA ASP A 159 -5.46 -0.04 -13.71
C ASP A 159 -4.14 0.75 -13.77
N PRO A 160 -3.85 1.42 -14.90
CA PRO A 160 -2.74 2.35 -14.97
C PRO A 160 -3.02 3.54 -14.04
N VAL A 161 -1.99 4.03 -13.35
CA VAL A 161 -2.09 5.22 -12.50
C VAL A 161 -1.99 6.48 -13.36
N PRO A 162 -3.03 7.32 -13.47
CA PRO A 162 -2.96 8.60 -14.16
C PRO A 162 -2.03 9.58 -13.42
N THR A 163 -1.37 10.48 -14.16
CA THR A 163 -0.40 11.43 -13.60
C THR A 163 -1.02 12.49 -12.69
N ASP A 164 -2.32 12.75 -12.82
CA ASP A 164 -3.09 13.79 -12.14
C ASP A 164 -4.10 13.22 -11.12
N LEU A 165 -4.06 11.90 -10.87
CA LEU A 165 -4.98 11.26 -9.93
C LEU A 165 -4.57 11.54 -8.48
N ALA A 166 -5.51 12.08 -7.70
CA ALA A 166 -5.40 12.18 -6.25
C ALA A 166 -6.21 11.06 -5.59
N CYS A 167 -5.53 10.18 -4.87
CA CYS A 167 -6.16 9.07 -4.15
C CYS A 167 -6.47 9.44 -2.70
N PRO A 168 -7.54 8.88 -2.10
CA PRO A 168 -7.78 9.02 -0.67
C PRO A 168 -6.56 8.53 0.14
N PRO A 169 -6.22 9.19 1.27
CA PRO A 169 -5.07 8.83 2.10
C PRO A 169 -5.38 7.62 2.99
N MET A 170 -5.79 6.51 2.37
CA MET A 170 -6.11 5.26 3.05
C MET A 170 -5.27 4.13 2.47
N VAL A 171 -5.03 3.12 3.28
CA VAL A 171 -4.33 1.90 2.90
C VAL A 171 -5.30 0.74 3.00
N GLU A 172 -5.27 -0.15 2.02
CA GLU A 172 -5.99 -1.42 2.09
C GLU A 172 -4.98 -2.55 2.21
N PHE A 173 -5.16 -3.38 3.24
CA PHE A 173 -4.38 -4.60 3.41
C PHE A 173 -4.95 -5.67 2.49
N GLN A 174 -4.14 -6.10 1.52
CA GLN A 174 -4.51 -7.15 0.60
C GLN A 174 -4.40 -8.51 1.29
N PRO A 175 -5.34 -9.45 1.08
CA PRO A 175 -5.21 -10.80 1.59
C PRO A 175 -3.92 -11.46 1.10
N GLN A 176 -3.14 -12.06 2.00
CA GLN A 176 -1.94 -12.78 1.63
C GLN A 176 -2.32 -14.22 1.32
N ILE A 177 -2.32 -14.59 0.03
CA ILE A 177 -2.73 -15.92 -0.41
C ILE A 177 -1.64 -16.62 -1.22
N TYR A 178 -1.71 -17.95 -1.22
CA TYR A 178 -1.04 -18.83 -2.16
C TYR A 178 -2.09 -19.66 -2.88
N LEU A 179 -1.93 -19.85 -4.19
CA LEU A 179 -2.67 -20.84 -4.95
C LEU A 179 -1.84 -22.12 -4.99
N VAL A 180 -2.43 -23.26 -4.63
CA VAL A 180 -1.71 -24.54 -4.51
C VAL A 180 -2.32 -25.56 -5.46
N ASP A 181 -1.48 -26.26 -6.23
CA ASP A 181 -1.90 -27.29 -7.18
C ASP A 181 -1.95 -28.69 -6.57
N ALA A 182 -2.40 -29.67 -7.36
CA ALA A 182 -2.51 -31.07 -6.93
C ALA A 182 -1.16 -31.74 -6.62
N GLN A 183 -0.03 -31.13 -7.00
CA GLN A 183 1.30 -31.60 -6.66
C GLN A 183 1.86 -30.93 -5.39
N GLY A 184 1.08 -30.05 -4.75
CA GLY A 184 1.49 -29.30 -3.56
C GLY A 184 2.41 -28.13 -3.86
N ARG A 185 2.60 -27.76 -5.13
CA ARG A 185 3.38 -26.57 -5.51
C ARG A 185 2.51 -25.34 -5.29
N ALA A 186 3.13 -24.23 -4.92
CA ALA A 186 2.42 -22.99 -4.64
C ALA A 186 2.91 -21.83 -5.50
N VAL A 187 2.01 -20.90 -5.81
CA VAL A 187 2.34 -19.59 -6.38
C VAL A 187 1.73 -18.49 -5.52
N ARG A 188 2.42 -17.36 -5.36
CA ARG A 188 1.85 -16.16 -4.72
C ARG A 188 1.26 -15.24 -5.80
N PRO A 189 -0.07 -15.19 -5.98
CA PRO A 189 -0.64 -14.29 -6.94
C PRO A 189 -0.48 -12.84 -6.46
N ARG A 190 -0.24 -11.94 -7.41
CA ARG A 190 -0.37 -10.51 -7.18
C ARG A 190 -1.83 -10.11 -7.42
N TRP A 191 -2.42 -9.40 -6.47
CA TRP A 191 -3.76 -8.87 -6.66
C TRP A 191 -3.81 -7.77 -7.73
N PRO A 192 -4.76 -7.86 -8.67
CA PRO A 192 -5.11 -6.74 -9.52
C PRO A 192 -5.72 -5.61 -8.69
N VAL A 193 -5.28 -4.39 -8.95
CA VAL A 193 -5.70 -3.18 -8.21
C VAL A 193 -6.17 -2.07 -9.13
N ASP A 194 -6.97 -1.18 -8.59
CA ASP A 194 -7.33 0.09 -9.23
C ASP A 194 -6.14 1.06 -9.28
N ALA A 195 -6.38 2.24 -9.86
CA ALA A 195 -5.36 3.27 -10.01
C ALA A 195 -4.86 3.85 -8.68
N CYS A 196 -5.59 3.63 -7.59
CA CYS A 196 -5.22 4.03 -6.23
C CYS A 196 -4.55 2.91 -5.42
N GLY A 197 -4.47 1.70 -5.97
CA GLY A 197 -3.88 0.55 -5.31
C GLY A 197 -4.85 -0.25 -4.46
N PHE A 198 -6.16 0.04 -4.52
CA PHE A 198 -7.21 -0.73 -3.88
C PHE A 198 -7.55 -1.97 -4.70
N LEU A 199 -8.01 -3.02 -4.04
CA LEU A 199 -8.51 -4.20 -4.70
C LEU A 199 -9.72 -3.84 -5.56
N HIS A 200 -9.74 -4.40 -6.77
CA HIS A 200 -10.93 -4.33 -7.61
C HIS A 200 -12.11 -5.02 -6.93
N ASP A 201 -13.31 -4.49 -7.15
CA ASP A 201 -14.57 -5.04 -6.62
C ASP A 201 -14.67 -6.55 -6.81
N GLY A 202 -15.19 -7.25 -5.80
CA GLY A 202 -15.38 -8.69 -5.81
C GLY A 202 -14.13 -9.53 -5.52
N ALA A 203 -12.93 -8.95 -5.43
CA ALA A 203 -11.71 -9.68 -5.09
C ALA A 203 -11.81 -10.39 -3.72
N THR A 204 -12.21 -9.64 -2.70
CA THR A 204 -12.41 -10.17 -1.34
C THR A 204 -13.62 -11.10 -1.25
N ALA A 205 -14.71 -10.78 -1.94
CA ALA A 205 -15.92 -11.62 -1.97
C ALA A 205 -15.65 -12.99 -2.62
N ALA A 206 -14.82 -13.05 -3.66
CA ALA A 206 -14.42 -14.30 -4.29
C ALA A 206 -13.62 -15.21 -3.33
N LEU A 207 -12.75 -14.62 -2.50
CA LEU A 207 -12.03 -15.36 -1.47
C LEU A 207 -12.97 -15.82 -0.35
N ALA A 208 -13.87 -14.96 0.11
CA ALA A 208 -14.86 -15.27 1.16
C ALA A 208 -15.90 -16.33 0.74
N GLY A 209 -16.07 -16.56 -0.58
CA GLY A 209 -16.92 -17.63 -1.11
C GLY A 209 -16.32 -19.03 -0.97
N LEU A 210 -15.04 -19.14 -0.60
CA LEU A 210 -14.37 -20.43 -0.38
C LEU A 210 -14.67 -20.98 1.02
N SER A 211 -14.61 -22.31 1.13
CA SER A 211 -14.81 -23.02 2.39
C SER A 211 -13.49 -23.30 3.07
N GLU A 212 -13.36 -22.87 4.32
CA GLU A 212 -12.26 -23.25 5.20
C GLU A 212 -12.33 -24.73 5.54
N VAL A 213 -11.26 -25.48 5.26
CA VAL A 213 -11.15 -26.92 5.55
C VAL A 213 -10.17 -27.22 6.68
N SER A 214 -9.20 -26.35 6.91
CA SER A 214 -8.29 -26.43 8.05
C SER A 214 -7.69 -25.07 8.36
N SER A 215 -7.37 -24.86 9.63
CA SER A 215 -6.65 -23.69 10.11
C SER A 215 -5.60 -24.12 11.13
N ARG A 216 -4.43 -23.48 11.10
CA ARG A 216 -3.35 -23.71 12.06
C ARG A 216 -2.64 -22.41 12.39
N GLU A 217 -2.22 -22.32 13.64
CA GLU A 217 -1.38 -21.22 14.11
C GLU A 217 0.10 -21.53 13.84
N LEU A 218 0.81 -20.54 13.33
CA LEU A 218 2.24 -20.55 13.09
C LEU A 218 2.90 -19.44 13.90
N VAL A 219 4.06 -19.73 14.47
CA VAL A 219 4.81 -18.78 15.29
C VAL A 219 6.16 -18.52 14.62
N ALA A 220 6.41 -17.26 14.31
CA ALA A 220 7.72 -16.76 13.90
C ALA A 220 8.46 -16.27 15.15
N GLU A 221 9.50 -17.01 15.53
CA GLU A 221 10.34 -16.65 16.66
C GLU A 221 11.12 -15.35 16.36
N PRO A 222 11.15 -14.39 17.29
CA PRO A 222 11.94 -13.17 17.16
C PRO A 222 13.42 -13.54 17.30
N ARG A 223 14.28 -12.96 16.46
CA ARG A 223 15.74 -13.12 16.57
C ARG A 223 16.34 -12.13 17.56
#